data_AF-A0A1M5AAV9-F1
#
_entry.id   AF-A0A1M5AAV9-F1
#
_cell.length_a   1.000
_cell.length_b   1.000
_cell.length_c   1.000
_cell.angle_alpha   90.00
_cell.angle_beta   90.00
_cell.angle_gamma   90.00
#
_symmetry.space_group_name_H-M   'P 1'
#
loop_
_entity.id
_entity.type
_entity.pdbx_description
1 polymer ?
#
loop_
_entity_poly.entity_id
_entity_poly.type
_entity_poly.pdbx_seq_one_letter_code
_entity_poly.pdbx_strand_id
1 'polypeptide(L)'
;MIILKIMSFICLYVLWEHRISENYFEVINRYPPRSCINVFSWLRRLLWGYTRRCTEKGIPVECFISGILNRFCFLYFIFKWIWNKSDKETFEDCIGDYIIILVVFVVLYSMSLSVQLFRYEFKRLNMKNYKHFLHILDYEIPKNYLGVVGVKKIYKRNNRKYAVVRGQADNYTYHNVILPNGTDTDVPLALFERCSVMWVEKPDKEALYIEKIIEAMLSKDAEHIYVVDRTEPNLFSADRENKEYYAESDRFAIVPRVDKLETRRWALGMYGDKTAQYAEAWCRKNQIKYKYEEMFRYMSHY
;
A
#
# COMPACT_ATOMS: atom_id res chain seq x y z
N MET A 1 -22.90 24.47 26.03
CA MET A 1 -21.49 24.78 25.68
C MET A 1 -20.57 23.55 25.75
N ILE A 2 -20.55 22.77 26.84
CA ILE A 2 -19.71 21.55 26.95
C ILE A 2 -20.07 20.50 25.88
N ILE A 3 -21.36 20.23 25.67
CA ILE A 3 -21.83 19.30 24.62
C ILE A 3 -21.34 19.72 23.23
N LEU A 4 -21.37 21.03 22.92
CA LEU A 4 -20.87 21.54 21.63
C LEU A 4 -19.38 21.28 21.47
N LYS A 5 -18.57 21.49 22.53
CA LYS A 5 -17.13 21.21 22.50
C LYS A 5 -16.81 19.72 22.35
N ILE A 6 -17.56 18.85 23.03
CA ILE A 6 -17.47 17.39 22.87
C ILE A 6 -17.82 16.98 21.43
N MET A 7 -18.90 17.54 20.86
CA MET A 7 -19.29 17.30 19.48
C MET A 7 -18.24 17.80 18.48
N SER A 8 -17.68 18.99 18.67
CA SER A 8 -16.58 19.51 17.85
C SER A 8 -15.33 18.62 17.92
N PHE A 9 -14.99 18.12 19.11
CA PHE A 9 -13.90 17.18 19.30
C PHE A 9 -14.13 15.86 18.57
N ILE A 10 -15.32 15.27 18.68
CA ILE A 10 -15.70 14.05 17.95
C ILE A 10 -15.63 14.29 16.44
N CYS A 11 -16.15 15.42 15.95
CA CYS A 11 -16.07 15.77 14.53
C CYS A 11 -14.62 15.90 14.06
N LEU A 12 -13.76 16.60 14.81
CA LEU A 12 -12.33 16.71 14.48
C LEU A 12 -11.63 15.35 14.47
N TYR A 13 -11.94 14.50 15.46
CA TYR A 13 -11.39 13.14 15.53
C TYR A 13 -11.84 12.27 14.34
N VAL A 14 -13.11 12.36 13.93
CA VAL A 14 -13.61 11.62 12.75
C VAL A 14 -12.97 12.13 11.46
N LEU A 15 -12.89 13.45 11.27
CA LEU A 15 -12.23 14.05 10.12
C LEU A 15 -10.74 13.68 10.06
N TRP A 16 -10.10 13.61 11.21
CA TRP A 16 -8.72 13.18 11.38
C TRP A 16 -8.51 11.73 10.93
N GLU A 17 -9.29 10.79 11.47
CA GLU A 17 -9.24 9.38 11.09
C GLU A 17 -9.51 9.19 9.59
N HIS A 18 -10.45 9.97 9.04
CA HIS A 18 -10.73 9.99 7.60
C HIS A 18 -9.52 10.43 6.79
N ARG A 19 -8.88 11.56 7.14
CA ARG A 19 -7.74 12.10 6.39
C ARG A 19 -6.52 11.16 6.42
N ILE A 20 -6.27 10.50 7.55
CA ILE A 20 -5.17 9.52 7.58
C ILE A 20 -5.51 8.27 6.77
N SER A 21 -6.78 7.86 6.75
CA SER A 21 -7.22 6.78 5.88
C SER A 21 -6.98 7.11 4.40
N GLU A 22 -7.27 8.33 3.96
CA GLU A 22 -6.98 8.79 2.59
C GLU A 22 -5.48 8.72 2.29
N ASN A 23 -4.64 9.33 3.13
CA ASN A 23 -3.19 9.30 2.97
C ASN A 23 -2.63 7.86 2.94
N TYR A 24 -3.21 6.95 3.73
CA TYR A 24 -2.84 5.54 3.70
C TYR A 24 -3.17 4.91 2.35
N PHE A 25 -4.37 5.14 1.82
CA PHE A 25 -4.79 4.60 0.54
C PHE A 25 -3.97 5.14 -0.64
N GLU A 26 -3.62 6.42 -0.61
CA GLU A 26 -2.75 7.05 -1.62
C GLU A 26 -1.35 6.42 -1.66
N VAL A 27 -0.83 5.99 -0.51
CA VAL A 27 0.59 5.64 -0.38
C VAL A 27 0.83 4.12 -0.37
N ILE A 28 -0.11 3.31 0.12
CA ILE A 28 0.13 1.89 0.44
C ILE A 28 0.65 1.07 -0.75
N ASN A 29 0.11 1.31 -1.95
CA ASN A 29 0.51 0.58 -3.15
C ASN A 29 1.94 0.90 -3.59
N ARG A 30 2.41 2.13 -3.35
CA ARG A 30 3.79 2.57 -3.66
C ARG A 30 4.75 2.35 -2.48
N TYR A 31 4.24 2.08 -1.29
CA TYR A 31 5.05 1.99 -0.09
C TYR A 31 6.02 0.78 -0.08
N PRO A 32 7.27 0.92 0.41
CA PRO A 32 8.20 -0.19 0.50
C PRO A 32 7.68 -1.35 1.36
N PRO A 33 7.58 -2.60 0.82
CA PRO A 33 7.09 -3.76 1.58
C PRO A 33 7.90 -4.04 2.86
N ARG A 34 9.22 -3.84 2.81
CA ARG A 34 10.13 -4.04 3.95
C ARG A 34 9.93 -3.06 5.10
N SER A 35 9.26 -1.93 4.84
CA SER A 35 8.93 -0.92 5.85
C SER A 35 7.48 -1.07 6.32
N CYS A 36 6.89 -2.25 6.10
CA CYS A 36 5.58 -2.61 6.61
C CYS A 36 5.70 -3.66 7.72
N ILE A 37 4.81 -3.57 8.71
CA ILE A 37 4.68 -4.52 9.81
C ILE A 37 3.44 -5.38 9.57
N ASN A 38 3.60 -6.69 9.67
CA ASN A 38 2.48 -7.61 9.73
C ASN A 38 2.02 -7.76 11.18
N VAL A 39 0.80 -7.33 11.45
CA VAL A 39 0.18 -7.41 12.78
C VAL A 39 -1.08 -8.25 12.73
N PHE A 40 -1.41 -8.86 13.87
CA PHE A 40 -2.62 -9.66 14.02
C PHE A 40 -3.87 -8.86 13.62
N SER A 41 -4.85 -9.55 13.03
CA SER A 41 -6.03 -8.93 12.44
C SER A 41 -6.87 -8.09 13.42
N TRP A 42 -6.90 -8.47 14.70
CA TRP A 42 -7.58 -7.74 15.76
C TRP A 42 -6.85 -6.45 16.15
N LEU A 43 -5.51 -6.48 16.21
CA LEU A 43 -4.69 -5.31 16.50
C LEU A 43 -4.71 -4.33 15.32
N ARG A 44 -4.72 -4.86 14.09
CA ARG A 44 -4.96 -4.08 12.87
C ARG A 44 -6.32 -3.39 12.89
N ARG A 45 -7.38 -4.08 13.33
CA ARG A 45 -8.72 -3.48 13.52
C ARG A 45 -8.72 -2.39 14.58
N LEU A 46 -8.02 -2.61 15.69
CA LEU A 46 -7.94 -1.64 16.77
C LEU A 46 -7.16 -0.39 16.31
N LEU A 47 -5.97 -0.55 15.73
CA LEU A 47 -5.13 0.61 15.40
C LEU A 47 -5.56 1.30 14.11
N TRP A 48 -6.02 0.56 13.10
CA TRP A 48 -6.30 1.07 11.74
C TRP A 48 -7.28 0.17 10.95
N GLY A 49 -8.59 0.32 11.18
CA GLY A 49 -9.63 -0.51 10.54
C GLY A 49 -9.56 -0.59 9.01
N TYR A 50 -9.15 0.50 8.36
CA TYR A 50 -9.06 0.65 6.90
C TYR A 50 -7.89 -0.12 6.26
N THR A 51 -6.86 -0.45 7.05
CA THR A 51 -5.67 -1.12 6.51
C THR A 51 -5.96 -2.55 6.07
N ARG A 52 -7.10 -3.17 6.40
CA ARG A 52 -7.42 -4.57 6.06
C ARG A 52 -7.47 -4.85 4.55
N ARG A 53 -7.58 -3.81 3.72
CA ARG A 53 -7.82 -3.90 2.29
C ARG A 53 -6.57 -4.20 1.45
N CYS A 54 -5.34 -4.05 1.96
CA CYS A 54 -4.12 -4.49 1.24
C CYS A 54 -3.42 -5.63 1.98
N THR A 55 -3.28 -6.79 1.33
CA THR A 55 -2.62 -7.99 1.89
C THR A 55 -1.25 -8.27 1.29
N GLU A 56 -0.96 -7.69 0.12
CA GLU A 56 0.39 -7.69 -0.44
C GLU A 56 1.40 -7.07 0.53
N LYS A 57 0.98 -6.04 1.26
CA LYS A 57 1.81 -5.28 2.21
C LYS A 57 1.16 -5.21 3.58
N GLY A 58 2.00 -5.24 4.62
CA GLY A 58 1.58 -4.98 5.99
C GLY A 58 1.20 -3.51 6.21
N ILE A 59 1.06 -3.10 7.46
CA ILE A 59 0.83 -1.70 7.81
C ILE A 59 2.17 -0.95 7.75
N PRO A 60 2.30 0.20 7.05
CA PRO A 60 3.48 1.04 7.13
C PRO A 60 3.87 1.30 8.60
N VAL A 61 5.15 1.16 8.93
CA VAL A 61 5.67 1.31 10.30
C VAL A 61 5.22 2.64 10.92
N GLU A 62 5.24 3.69 10.12
CA GLU A 62 4.84 5.05 10.48
C GLU A 62 3.35 5.13 10.85
N CYS A 63 2.47 4.45 10.09
CA CYS A 63 1.04 4.36 10.44
C CYS A 63 0.88 3.61 11.76
N PHE A 64 1.57 2.48 11.92
CA PHE A 64 1.48 1.66 13.12
C PHE A 64 1.90 2.43 14.38
N ILE A 65 3.06 3.10 14.33
CA ILE A 65 3.58 3.91 15.44
C ILE A 65 2.64 5.10 15.72
N SER A 66 2.19 5.81 14.69
CA SER A 66 1.26 6.94 14.83
C SER A 66 -0.03 6.53 15.53
N GLY A 67 -0.61 5.39 15.13
CA GLY A 67 -1.83 4.85 15.76
C GLY A 67 -1.64 4.48 17.24
N ILE A 68 -0.47 3.94 17.61
CA ILE A 68 -0.12 3.64 19.01
C ILE A 68 0.03 4.93 19.81
N LEU A 69 0.81 5.89 19.32
CA LEU A 69 1.07 7.17 20.00
C LEU A 69 -0.22 7.96 20.20
N ASN A 70 -1.09 8.02 19.19
CA ASN A 70 -2.37 8.69 19.29
C ASN A 70 -3.24 8.11 20.43
N ARG A 71 -3.29 6.78 20.55
CA ARG A 71 -4.02 6.11 21.64
C ARG A 71 -3.42 6.40 23.02
N PHE A 72 -2.09 6.42 23.14
CA PHE A 72 -1.43 6.80 24.39
C PHE A 72 -1.71 8.26 24.76
N CYS A 73 -1.67 9.18 23.80
CA CYS A 73 -2.02 10.59 24.02
C CYS A 73 -3.48 10.75 24.45
N PHE A 74 -4.40 9.99 23.86
CA PHE A 74 -5.80 9.99 24.26
C PHE A 74 -6.00 9.47 25.69
N LEU A 75 -5.34 8.36 26.06
CA LEU A 75 -5.39 7.84 27.43
C LEU A 75 -4.78 8.81 28.44
N TYR A 76 -3.67 9.46 28.09
CA TYR A 76 -3.05 10.51 28.89
C TYR A 76 -4.00 11.69 29.10
N PHE A 77 -4.70 12.13 28.05
CA PHE A 77 -5.74 13.15 28.12
C PHE A 77 -6.85 12.77 29.11
N ILE A 78 -7.41 11.56 28.99
CA ILE A 78 -8.47 11.07 29.89
C ILE A 78 -7.96 11.03 31.33
N PHE A 79 -6.74 10.53 31.56
CA PHE A 79 -6.16 10.44 32.89
C PHE A 79 -5.92 11.82 33.53
N LYS A 80 -5.33 12.76 32.78
CA LYS A 80 -5.09 14.15 33.22
C LYS A 80 -6.41 14.84 33.59
N TRP A 81 -7.45 14.63 32.79
CA TRP A 81 -8.77 15.20 33.06
C TRP A 81 -9.43 14.63 34.32
N ILE A 82 -9.43 13.30 34.48
CA ILE A 82 -9.99 12.64 35.67
C ILE A 82 -9.22 13.02 36.93
N TRP A 83 -7.89 13.06 36.87
CA TRP A 83 -7.02 13.39 38.01
C TRP A 83 -7.28 14.80 38.56
N ASN A 84 -7.54 15.75 37.68
CA ASN A 84 -7.86 17.14 38.03
C ASN A 84 -9.36 17.35 38.30
N LYS A 85 -9.99 16.37 38.98
CA LYS A 85 -11.40 16.38 39.43
C LYS A 85 -12.45 16.62 38.35
N SER A 86 -12.10 16.43 37.08
CA SER A 86 -13.01 16.65 35.94
C SER A 86 -13.55 18.07 35.83
N ASP A 87 -12.77 19.07 36.28
CA ASP A 87 -13.15 20.47 36.17
C ASP A 87 -13.20 20.95 34.72
N LYS A 88 -14.09 21.90 34.43
CA LYS A 88 -14.36 22.41 33.08
C LYS A 88 -13.15 23.14 32.47
N GLU A 89 -12.44 23.95 33.25
CA GLU A 89 -11.25 24.68 32.77
C GLU A 89 -10.15 23.68 32.38
N THR A 90 -9.90 22.69 33.23
CA THR A 90 -8.95 21.61 32.95
C THR A 90 -9.30 20.83 31.70
N PHE A 91 -10.58 20.57 31.44
CA PHE A 91 -11.03 19.92 30.20
C PHE A 91 -10.66 20.72 28.95
N GLU A 92 -10.84 22.04 29.00
CA GLU A 92 -10.56 22.93 27.87
C GLU A 92 -9.06 23.01 27.56
N ASP A 93 -8.23 23.13 28.58
CA ASP A 93 -6.77 23.10 28.44
C ASP A 93 -6.29 21.74 27.90
N CYS A 94 -6.83 20.64 28.42
CA CYS A 94 -6.45 19.30 27.98
C CYS A 94 -6.86 19.01 26.52
N ILE A 95 -8.01 19.53 26.07
CA ILE A 95 -8.40 19.43 24.65
C ILE A 95 -7.46 20.25 23.77
N GLY A 96 -7.13 21.48 24.17
CA GLY A 96 -6.20 22.34 23.45
C GLY A 96 -4.84 21.66 23.25
N ASP A 97 -4.26 21.15 24.35
CA ASP A 97 -3.02 20.37 24.34
C ASP A 97 -3.11 19.17 23.38
N TYR A 98 -4.19 18.40 23.47
CA TYR A 98 -4.36 17.21 22.64
C TYR A 98 -4.49 17.55 21.15
N ILE A 99 -5.19 18.62 20.78
CA ILE A 99 -5.29 19.08 19.38
C ILE A 99 -3.92 19.50 18.85
N ILE A 100 -3.13 20.26 19.62
CA ILE A 100 -1.77 20.67 19.22
C ILE A 100 -0.89 19.45 18.99
N ILE A 101 -0.93 18.50 19.94
CA ILE A 101 -0.20 17.24 19.86
C ILE A 101 -0.61 16.46 18.60
N LEU A 102 -1.91 16.36 18.31
CA LEU A 102 -2.41 15.74 17.08
C LEU A 102 -1.81 16.43 15.86
N VAL A 103 -1.97 17.74 15.69
CA VAL A 103 -1.47 18.45 14.50
C VAL A 103 0.02 18.19 14.27
N VAL A 104 0.84 18.26 15.33
CA VAL A 104 2.28 17.94 15.25
C VAL A 104 2.52 16.51 14.79
N PHE A 105 1.77 15.55 15.34
CA PHE A 105 1.89 14.14 14.93
C PHE A 105 1.53 13.92 13.46
N VAL A 106 0.49 14.58 12.92
CA VAL A 106 0.15 14.43 11.49
C VAL A 106 1.25 14.98 10.61
N VAL A 107 1.82 16.13 10.94
CA VAL A 107 2.92 16.71 10.16
C VAL A 107 4.11 15.77 10.15
N LEU A 108 4.53 15.28 11.33
CA LEU A 108 5.65 14.34 11.44
C LEU A 108 5.39 13.02 10.72
N TYR A 109 4.18 12.50 10.83
CA TYR A 109 3.73 11.28 10.15
C TYR A 109 3.77 11.43 8.62
N SER A 110 3.14 12.49 8.08
CA SER A 110 3.09 12.76 6.65
C SER A 110 4.48 13.01 6.08
N MET A 111 5.35 13.73 6.80
CA MET A 111 6.75 13.90 6.40
C MET A 111 7.51 12.58 6.39
N SER A 112 7.37 11.75 7.43
CA SER A 112 8.04 10.46 7.52
C SER A 112 7.64 9.52 6.39
N LEU A 113 6.32 9.40 6.12
CA LEU A 113 5.80 8.64 4.99
C LEU A 113 6.36 9.12 3.66
N SER A 114 6.33 10.44 3.42
CA SER A 114 6.85 11.04 2.18
C SER A 114 8.33 10.75 1.99
N VAL A 115 9.14 10.90 3.05
CA VAL A 115 10.59 10.61 2.99
C VAL A 115 10.86 9.14 2.67
N GLN A 116 10.09 8.22 3.24
CA GLN A 116 10.25 6.78 2.99
C GLN A 116 9.84 6.41 1.57
N LEU A 117 8.72 6.97 1.12
CA LEU A 117 8.25 6.82 -0.25
C LEU A 117 9.28 7.36 -1.24
N PHE A 118 9.85 8.55 -0.98
CA PHE A 118 10.92 9.14 -1.78
C PHE A 118 12.11 8.19 -1.93
N ARG A 119 12.58 7.68 -0.79
CA ARG A 119 13.74 6.78 -0.74
C ARG A 119 13.46 5.48 -1.46
N TYR A 120 12.21 5.03 -1.51
CA TYR A 120 11.82 3.83 -2.22
C TYR A 120 11.64 4.05 -3.73
N GLU A 121 11.01 5.15 -4.15
CA GLU A 121 10.70 5.44 -5.55
C GLU A 121 11.89 5.99 -6.34
N PHE A 122 12.65 6.91 -5.75
CA PHE A 122 13.79 7.56 -6.42
C PHE A 122 15.12 6.90 -6.12
N LYS A 123 15.16 6.05 -5.08
CA LYS A 123 16.34 5.39 -4.51
C LYS A 123 17.40 6.37 -3.97
N ARG A 124 17.69 7.49 -4.61
CA ARG A 124 18.75 8.46 -4.29
C ARG A 124 18.30 9.89 -4.58
N LEU A 125 18.59 10.82 -3.67
CA LEU A 125 18.43 12.26 -3.89
C LEU A 125 19.50 12.79 -4.85
N ASN A 126 19.10 13.57 -5.84
CA ASN A 126 19.95 14.31 -6.77
C ASN A 126 19.28 15.65 -7.16
N MET A 127 19.98 16.49 -7.93
CA MET A 127 19.43 17.79 -8.35
C MET A 127 18.16 17.66 -9.23
N LYS A 128 18.01 16.56 -9.97
CA LYS A 128 16.86 16.34 -10.86
C LYS A 128 15.60 15.95 -10.08
N ASN A 129 15.74 15.30 -8.93
CA ASN A 129 14.61 14.82 -8.13
C ASN A 129 14.40 15.53 -6.79
N TYR A 130 15.29 16.43 -6.38
CA TYR A 130 15.12 17.23 -5.15
C TYR A 130 13.79 17.98 -5.11
N LYS A 131 13.34 18.55 -6.24
CA LYS A 131 12.05 19.26 -6.32
C LYS A 131 10.84 18.38 -5.99
N HIS A 132 10.99 17.06 -6.12
CA HIS A 132 9.94 16.10 -5.81
C HIS A 132 9.97 15.65 -4.36
N PHE A 133 10.96 16.03 -3.55
CA PHE A 133 11.08 15.55 -2.15
C PHE A 133 9.89 15.93 -1.27
N LEU A 134 9.31 17.11 -1.47
CA LEU A 134 8.17 17.62 -0.70
C LEU A 134 6.79 17.34 -1.36
N HIS A 135 6.78 17.00 -2.64
CA HIS A 135 5.58 16.87 -3.49
C HIS A 135 5.57 15.53 -4.23
N ILE A 136 5.83 14.43 -3.52
CA ILE A 136 5.94 13.09 -4.16
C ILE A 136 4.58 12.60 -4.66
N LEU A 137 3.52 12.96 -3.94
CA LEU A 137 2.16 12.52 -4.24
C LEU A 137 1.61 13.26 -5.46
N ASP A 138 2.10 14.46 -5.75
CA ASP A 138 1.57 15.34 -6.79
C ASP A 138 2.12 15.03 -8.20
N TYR A 139 3.13 14.16 -8.32
CA TYR A 139 3.82 13.92 -9.60
C TYR A 139 4.01 12.44 -9.90
N GLU A 140 3.35 11.95 -10.95
CA GLU A 140 3.69 10.67 -11.56
C GLU A 140 4.91 10.82 -12.45
N ILE A 141 6.08 10.42 -11.93
CA ILE A 141 7.29 10.37 -12.73
C ILE A 141 7.46 8.97 -13.29
N PRO A 142 7.47 8.81 -14.62
CA PRO A 142 7.53 7.50 -15.23
C PRO A 142 8.80 6.77 -14.82
N LYS A 143 8.64 5.48 -14.55
CA LYS A 143 9.72 4.53 -14.34
C LYS A 143 10.06 3.94 -15.71
N ASN A 144 11.20 4.31 -16.27
CA ASN A 144 11.59 3.86 -17.60
C ASN A 144 12.23 2.48 -17.51
N TYR A 145 11.63 1.50 -18.19
CA TYR A 145 12.22 0.18 -18.35
C TYR A 145 13.27 0.21 -19.46
N LEU A 146 14.50 -0.22 -19.14
CA LEU A 146 15.62 -0.22 -20.08
C LEU A 146 15.96 -1.62 -20.61
N GLY A 147 15.45 -2.68 -20.00
CA GLY A 147 15.67 -4.06 -20.45
C GLY A 147 16.06 -5.02 -19.32
N VAL A 148 16.35 -6.26 -19.71
CA VAL A 148 16.86 -7.30 -18.82
C VAL A 148 18.40 -7.25 -18.79
N VAL A 149 18.97 -7.29 -17.59
CA VAL A 149 20.40 -7.15 -17.34
C VAL A 149 20.95 -8.29 -16.48
N GLY A 150 22.21 -8.64 -16.71
CA GLY A 150 23.02 -9.49 -15.85
C GLY A 150 24.01 -8.68 -15.02
N VAL A 151 24.32 -9.14 -13.81
CA VAL A 151 25.27 -8.47 -12.90
C VAL A 151 26.70 -8.89 -13.25
N LYS A 152 27.57 -7.93 -13.58
CA LYS A 152 28.98 -8.20 -13.92
C LYS A 152 29.92 -8.01 -12.72
N LYS A 153 29.72 -6.92 -11.96
CA LYS A 153 30.56 -6.57 -10.81
C LYS A 153 29.74 -5.84 -9.77
N ILE A 154 29.95 -6.18 -8.50
CA ILE A 154 29.32 -5.52 -7.36
C ILE A 154 30.38 -4.77 -6.57
N TYR A 155 30.07 -3.57 -6.14
CA TYR A 155 30.93 -2.77 -5.27
C TYR A 155 30.10 -1.96 -4.28
N LYS A 156 30.69 -1.64 -3.14
CA LYS A 156 30.05 -0.83 -2.11
C LYS A 156 30.60 0.59 -2.20
N ARG A 157 29.72 1.58 -2.16
CA ARG A 157 30.09 3.00 -2.02
C ARG A 157 29.20 3.62 -0.95
N ASN A 158 29.82 4.11 0.13
CA ASN A 158 29.13 4.51 1.36
C ASN A 158 28.27 3.36 1.90
N ASN A 159 27.05 3.64 2.35
CA ASN A 159 26.10 2.65 2.88
C ASN A 159 25.25 1.94 1.81
N ARG A 160 25.68 1.95 0.54
CA ARG A 160 24.90 1.39 -0.58
C ARG A 160 25.73 0.46 -1.45
N LYS A 161 25.07 -0.58 -1.96
CA LYS A 161 25.61 -1.51 -2.95
C LYS A 161 25.29 -0.99 -4.36
N TYR A 162 26.30 -0.99 -5.21
CA TYR A 162 26.21 -0.64 -6.61
C TYR A 162 26.70 -1.80 -7.46
N ALA A 163 26.22 -1.86 -8.69
CA ALA A 163 26.62 -2.85 -9.66
C ALA A 163 26.98 -2.21 -10.99
N VAL A 164 27.89 -2.88 -11.69
CA VAL A 164 28.04 -2.77 -13.14
C VAL A 164 27.21 -3.90 -13.73
N VAL A 165 26.24 -3.55 -14.56
CA VAL A 165 25.32 -4.51 -15.19
C VAL A 165 25.46 -4.45 -16.70
N ARG A 166 25.20 -5.57 -17.37
CA ARG A 166 25.27 -5.68 -18.83
C ARG A 166 23.89 -6.07 -19.35
N GLY A 167 23.36 -5.32 -20.30
CA GLY A 167 22.09 -5.67 -20.93
C GLY A 167 22.23 -6.89 -21.83
N GLN A 168 21.20 -7.74 -21.82
CA GLN A 168 21.20 -9.00 -22.55
C GLN A 168 20.94 -8.80 -24.05
N ALA A 169 20.13 -7.80 -24.42
CA ALA A 169 19.75 -7.55 -25.81
C ALA A 169 20.68 -6.56 -26.53
N ASP A 170 21.04 -5.47 -25.86
CA ASP A 170 21.85 -4.37 -26.39
C ASP A 170 23.35 -4.54 -26.12
N ASN A 171 23.73 -5.49 -25.26
CA ASN A 171 25.11 -5.76 -24.83
C ASN A 171 25.81 -4.56 -24.16
N TYR A 172 25.07 -3.48 -23.87
CA TYR A 172 25.58 -2.25 -23.28
C TYR A 172 25.90 -2.44 -21.80
N THR A 173 26.95 -1.76 -21.32
CA THR A 173 27.38 -1.85 -19.93
C THR A 173 26.96 -0.59 -19.17
N TYR A 174 26.07 -0.77 -18.20
CA TYR A 174 25.59 0.29 -17.33
C TYR A 174 26.40 0.31 -16.03
N HIS A 175 26.85 1.49 -15.63
CA HIS A 175 27.65 1.72 -14.43
C HIS A 175 26.83 2.41 -13.33
N ASN A 176 27.27 2.29 -12.06
CA ASN A 176 26.63 2.92 -10.91
C ASN A 176 25.14 2.57 -10.73
N VAL A 177 24.74 1.36 -11.10
CA VAL A 177 23.36 0.88 -10.92
C VAL A 177 23.15 0.47 -9.47
N ILE A 178 22.10 0.97 -8.83
CA ILE A 178 21.80 0.65 -7.43
C ILE A 178 21.29 -0.80 -7.35
N LEU A 179 21.92 -1.59 -6.47
CA LEU A 179 21.52 -2.96 -6.17
C LEU A 179 20.81 -2.98 -4.81
N PRO A 180 19.49 -3.26 -4.75
CA PRO A 180 18.79 -3.41 -3.49
C PRO A 180 19.40 -4.53 -2.61
N ASN A 181 19.21 -4.42 -1.30
CA ASN A 181 19.66 -5.46 -0.38
C ASN A 181 18.78 -6.71 -0.55
N GLY A 182 19.41 -7.90 -0.60
CA GLY A 182 18.70 -9.16 -0.81
C GLY A 182 18.36 -9.45 -2.27
N THR A 183 18.85 -8.65 -3.21
CA THR A 183 18.74 -8.98 -4.63
C THR A 183 19.61 -10.19 -4.95
N ASP A 184 18.95 -11.23 -5.43
CA ASP A 184 19.58 -12.41 -6.02
C ASP A 184 20.20 -12.02 -7.36
N THR A 185 21.50 -12.23 -7.48
CA THR A 185 22.29 -11.78 -8.63
C THR A 185 22.40 -12.83 -9.72
N ASP A 186 21.92 -14.05 -9.45
CA ASP A 186 22.06 -15.20 -10.33
C ASP A 186 20.87 -15.33 -11.31
N VAL A 187 19.84 -14.50 -11.12
CA VAL A 187 18.63 -14.44 -11.95
C VAL A 187 18.67 -13.19 -12.83
N PRO A 188 18.14 -13.22 -14.07
CA PRO A 188 18.01 -12.03 -14.89
C PRO A 188 17.19 -10.94 -14.17
N LEU A 189 17.69 -9.71 -14.15
CA LEU A 189 17.06 -8.59 -13.45
C LEU A 189 16.53 -7.56 -14.45
N ALA A 190 15.44 -6.87 -14.09
CA ALA A 190 14.95 -5.74 -14.87
C ALA A 190 15.69 -4.46 -14.46
N LEU A 191 16.24 -3.74 -15.45
CA LEU A 191 16.88 -2.45 -15.27
C LEU A 191 15.85 -1.32 -15.46
N PHE A 192 15.82 -0.41 -14.50
CA PHE A 192 14.96 0.76 -14.53
C PHE A 192 15.76 2.04 -14.33
N GLU A 193 15.27 3.11 -14.95
CA GLU A 193 15.75 4.47 -14.75
C GLU A 193 14.62 5.41 -14.34
N ARG A 194 14.90 6.29 -13.37
CA ARG A 194 14.09 7.46 -13.05
C ARG A 194 14.96 8.61 -12.60
N CYS A 195 14.76 9.79 -13.18
CA CYS A 195 15.52 11.01 -12.87
C CYS A 195 17.05 10.80 -12.87
N SER A 196 17.58 10.04 -13.83
CA SER A 196 19.01 9.68 -13.92
C SER A 196 19.56 8.87 -12.73
N VAL A 197 18.68 8.18 -12.02
CA VAL A 197 19.04 7.12 -11.08
C VAL A 197 18.65 5.79 -11.70
N MET A 198 19.63 4.89 -11.82
CA MET A 198 19.42 3.55 -12.32
C MET A 198 19.42 2.54 -11.18
N TRP A 199 18.53 1.58 -11.22
CA TRP A 199 18.50 0.47 -10.27
C TRP A 199 17.94 -0.79 -10.92
N VAL A 200 18.23 -1.93 -10.32
CA VAL A 200 17.67 -3.22 -10.73
C VAL A 200 16.60 -3.68 -9.76
N GLU A 201 15.56 -4.33 -10.29
CA GLU A 201 14.55 -5.04 -9.51
C GLU A 201 14.37 -6.43 -10.09
N LYS A 202 13.99 -7.40 -9.25
CA LYS A 202 13.40 -8.62 -9.78
C LYS A 202 12.10 -8.21 -10.49
N PRO A 203 11.72 -8.85 -11.61
CA PRO A 203 10.36 -8.75 -12.09
C PRO A 203 9.46 -9.14 -10.93
N ASP A 204 8.67 -8.19 -10.41
CA ASP A 204 7.77 -8.48 -9.30
C ASP A 204 6.81 -9.58 -9.75
N LYS A 205 6.63 -10.61 -8.92
CA LYS A 205 5.47 -11.49 -9.06
C LYS A 205 4.26 -10.66 -8.66
N GLU A 206 3.57 -10.09 -9.64
CA GLU A 206 2.49 -9.13 -9.41
C GLU A 206 1.42 -9.73 -8.49
N ALA A 207 1.12 -9.07 -7.38
CA ALA A 207 -0.12 -9.34 -6.66
C ALA A 207 -1.31 -9.03 -7.58
N LEU A 208 -2.39 -9.81 -7.46
CA LEU A 208 -3.59 -9.57 -8.28
C LEU A 208 -4.36 -8.34 -7.80
N TYR A 209 -4.88 -7.57 -8.75
CA TYR A 209 -5.81 -6.50 -8.45
C TYR A 209 -7.18 -7.07 -8.10
N ILE A 210 -7.76 -6.65 -6.97
CA ILE A 210 -9.06 -7.15 -6.51
C ILE A 210 -10.16 -6.82 -7.51
N GLU A 211 -10.04 -5.71 -8.22
CA GLU A 211 -10.97 -5.24 -9.24
C GLU A 211 -11.04 -6.23 -10.40
N LYS A 212 -9.90 -6.76 -10.86
CA LYS A 212 -9.85 -7.82 -11.88
C LYS A 212 -10.51 -9.12 -11.40
N ILE A 213 -10.38 -9.43 -10.11
CA ILE A 213 -11.05 -10.60 -9.50
C ILE A 213 -12.56 -10.36 -9.45
N ILE A 214 -13.00 -9.17 -9.07
CA ILE A 214 -14.42 -8.79 -9.05
C ILE A 214 -15.01 -8.84 -10.47
N GLU A 215 -14.30 -8.33 -11.47
CA GLU A 215 -14.70 -8.41 -12.88
C GLU A 215 -14.87 -9.88 -13.32
N ALA A 216 -13.93 -10.75 -12.96
CA ALA A 216 -14.04 -12.18 -13.21
C ALA A 216 -15.24 -12.83 -12.48
N MET A 217 -15.51 -12.43 -11.23
CA MET A 217 -16.68 -12.91 -10.46
C MET A 217 -18.01 -12.48 -11.09
N LEU A 218 -18.05 -11.30 -11.72
CA LEU A 218 -19.25 -10.72 -12.33
C LEU A 218 -19.38 -11.02 -13.83
N SER A 219 -18.41 -11.73 -14.41
CA SER A 219 -18.43 -12.05 -15.84
C SER A 219 -19.67 -12.88 -16.19
N LYS A 220 -20.35 -12.45 -17.25
CA LYS A 220 -21.53 -13.13 -17.82
C LYS A 220 -21.16 -14.18 -18.86
N ASP A 221 -19.88 -14.33 -19.17
CA ASP A 221 -19.42 -15.32 -20.13
C ASP A 221 -19.72 -16.73 -19.60
N ALA A 222 -20.59 -17.47 -20.30
CA ALA A 222 -21.03 -18.79 -19.89
C ALA A 222 -19.98 -19.88 -20.17
N GLU A 223 -19.11 -19.63 -21.15
CA GLU A 223 -18.19 -20.59 -21.78
C GLU A 223 -16.82 -20.62 -21.09
N HIS A 224 -16.41 -19.50 -20.47
CA HIS A 224 -15.11 -19.39 -19.82
C HIS A 224 -15.18 -19.34 -18.29
N ILE A 225 -14.35 -20.12 -17.61
CA ILE A 225 -14.09 -19.98 -16.17
C ILE A 225 -12.84 -19.12 -15.96
N TYR A 226 -12.81 -18.36 -14.86
CA TYR A 226 -11.62 -17.62 -14.47
C TYR A 226 -10.88 -18.38 -13.38
N VAL A 227 -9.57 -18.51 -13.56
CA VAL A 227 -8.70 -19.29 -12.69
C VAL A 227 -7.53 -18.43 -12.25
N VAL A 228 -7.14 -18.60 -10.98
CA VAL A 228 -5.92 -18.00 -10.42
C VAL A 228 -4.92 -19.10 -10.12
N ASP A 229 -3.68 -18.94 -10.59
CA ASP A 229 -2.55 -19.77 -10.17
C ASP A 229 -2.06 -19.29 -8.79
N ARG A 230 -2.07 -20.18 -7.78
CA ARG A 230 -1.65 -19.87 -6.41
C ARG A 230 -0.13 -19.75 -6.28
N THR A 231 0.64 -20.35 -7.18
CA THR A 231 2.11 -20.31 -7.18
C THR A 231 2.67 -19.05 -7.82
N GLU A 232 1.99 -18.59 -8.88
CA GLU A 232 2.27 -17.34 -9.58
C GLU A 232 0.95 -16.60 -9.77
N PRO A 233 0.58 -15.68 -8.86
CA PRO A 233 -0.75 -15.06 -8.82
C PRO A 233 -1.04 -14.29 -10.11
N ASN A 234 -1.59 -15.02 -11.08
CA ASN A 234 -2.02 -14.52 -12.37
C ASN A 234 -3.45 -15.02 -12.62
N LEU A 235 -4.27 -14.15 -13.18
CA LEU A 235 -5.67 -14.40 -13.48
C LEU A 235 -5.79 -14.64 -14.98
N PHE A 236 -6.33 -15.79 -15.37
CA PHE A 236 -6.57 -16.12 -16.77
C PHE A 236 -7.94 -16.77 -16.95
N SER A 237 -8.49 -16.64 -18.16
CA SER A 237 -9.67 -17.38 -18.57
C SER A 237 -9.26 -18.76 -19.08
N ALA A 238 -10.07 -19.75 -18.81
CA ALA A 238 -9.94 -21.10 -19.34
C ALA A 238 -11.31 -21.63 -19.76
N ASP A 239 -11.32 -22.55 -20.71
CA ASP A 239 -12.56 -23.18 -21.18
C ASP A 239 -13.21 -23.95 -20.03
N ARG A 240 -14.53 -23.83 -19.93
CA ARG A 240 -15.30 -24.46 -18.85
C ARG A 240 -15.21 -25.98 -18.86
N GLU A 241 -14.90 -26.60 -19.99
CA GLU A 241 -14.67 -28.05 -20.10
C GLU A 241 -13.50 -28.50 -19.21
N ASN A 242 -12.49 -27.64 -19.01
CA ASN A 242 -11.32 -27.94 -18.17
C ASN A 242 -11.57 -27.69 -16.67
N LYS A 243 -12.82 -27.42 -16.26
CA LYS A 243 -13.13 -27.05 -14.87
C LYS A 243 -12.70 -28.11 -13.85
N GLU A 244 -12.90 -29.39 -14.15
CA GLU A 244 -12.55 -30.49 -13.25
C GLU A 244 -11.04 -30.55 -13.02
N TYR A 245 -10.24 -30.42 -14.09
CA TYR A 245 -8.78 -30.34 -14.02
C TYR A 245 -8.29 -29.23 -13.07
N TYR A 246 -8.87 -28.04 -13.15
CA TYR A 246 -8.51 -26.93 -12.27
C TYR A 246 -9.06 -27.09 -10.84
N ALA A 247 -10.19 -27.77 -10.66
CA ALA A 247 -10.81 -27.98 -9.35
C ALA A 247 -10.06 -29.03 -8.51
N GLU A 248 -9.50 -30.05 -9.16
CA GLU A 248 -8.70 -31.11 -8.52
C GLU A 248 -7.27 -30.68 -8.20
N SER A 249 -6.79 -29.61 -8.85
CA SER A 249 -5.44 -29.13 -8.67
C SER A 249 -5.29 -28.21 -7.45
N ASP A 250 -4.39 -28.56 -6.54
CA ASP A 250 -4.00 -27.70 -5.41
C ASP A 250 -3.31 -26.40 -5.85
N ARG A 251 -2.80 -26.34 -7.09
CA ARG A 251 -2.14 -25.17 -7.67
C ARG A 251 -3.11 -24.06 -8.04
N PHE A 252 -4.34 -24.40 -8.40
CA PHE A 252 -5.27 -23.44 -8.99
C PHE A 252 -6.44 -23.11 -8.04
N ALA A 253 -7.00 -21.92 -8.20
CA ALA A 253 -8.21 -21.51 -7.52
C ALA A 253 -9.21 -20.95 -8.52
N ILE A 254 -10.38 -21.59 -8.62
CA ILE A 254 -11.45 -21.15 -9.50
C ILE A 254 -12.16 -19.95 -8.86
N VAL A 255 -12.30 -18.87 -9.62
CA VAL A 255 -13.03 -17.67 -9.19
C VAL A 255 -14.54 -17.96 -9.26
N PRO A 256 -15.29 -17.80 -8.14
CA PRO A 256 -16.72 -18.05 -8.13
C PRO A 256 -17.47 -17.01 -8.96
N ARG A 257 -18.43 -17.44 -9.78
CA ARG A 257 -19.37 -16.52 -10.42
C ARG A 257 -20.44 -16.09 -9.44
N VAL A 258 -20.84 -14.82 -9.50
CA VAL A 258 -21.87 -14.25 -8.63
C VAL A 258 -22.87 -13.45 -9.45
N ASP A 259 -24.13 -13.91 -9.48
CA ASP A 259 -25.16 -13.37 -10.38
C ASP A 259 -25.72 -12.00 -9.95
N LYS A 260 -25.66 -11.66 -8.65
CA LYS A 260 -26.18 -10.41 -8.07
C LYS A 260 -25.35 -9.95 -6.89
N LEU A 261 -24.36 -9.11 -7.13
CA LEU A 261 -23.74 -8.31 -6.07
C LEU A 261 -24.27 -6.87 -6.15
N GLU A 262 -24.56 -6.27 -4.99
CA GLU A 262 -25.00 -4.87 -4.91
C GLU A 262 -23.88 -3.94 -5.40
N THR A 263 -23.96 -3.50 -6.66
CA THR A 263 -23.15 -2.42 -7.22
C THR A 263 -23.66 -1.06 -6.74
N ARG A 264 -23.66 -0.82 -5.42
CA ARG A 264 -23.84 0.53 -4.89
C ARG A 264 -22.52 1.28 -4.95
N ARG A 265 -22.49 2.35 -5.75
CA ARG A 265 -21.36 3.29 -5.85
C ARG A 265 -21.02 3.85 -4.47
N TRP A 266 -19.76 3.71 -4.07
CA TRP A 266 -19.18 4.59 -3.06
C TRP A 266 -18.53 5.80 -3.75
N ALA A 267 -18.20 6.82 -2.97
CA ALA A 267 -17.53 8.04 -3.39
C ALA A 267 -16.14 7.84 -4.04
N LEU A 268 -15.71 6.60 -4.31
CA LEU A 268 -14.38 6.22 -4.74
C LEU A 268 -14.31 5.28 -5.99
N GLY A 269 -15.44 4.87 -6.57
CA GLY A 269 -15.45 4.04 -7.80
C GLY A 269 -16.27 2.75 -7.72
N MET A 270 -16.23 1.90 -8.75
CA MET A 270 -17.38 1.17 -9.35
C MET A 270 -18.01 0.00 -8.57
N TYR A 271 -17.45 -0.47 -7.44
CA TYR A 271 -17.95 -1.64 -6.72
C TYR A 271 -18.31 -1.36 -5.25
N GLY A 272 -19.43 -1.93 -4.77
CA GLY A 272 -19.87 -1.76 -3.38
C GLY A 272 -18.97 -2.47 -2.36
N ASP A 273 -18.88 -1.95 -1.13
CA ASP A 273 -18.05 -2.47 -0.03
C ASP A 273 -18.26 -3.98 0.23
N LYS A 274 -19.49 -4.48 0.07
CA LYS A 274 -19.81 -5.91 0.21
C LYS A 274 -19.16 -6.78 -0.88
N THR A 275 -19.09 -6.29 -2.11
CA THR A 275 -18.48 -6.98 -3.26
C THR A 275 -16.99 -7.13 -3.07
N ALA A 276 -16.32 -6.04 -2.67
CA ALA A 276 -14.91 -6.07 -2.33
C ALA A 276 -14.64 -7.02 -1.16
N GLN A 277 -15.43 -6.95 -0.07
CA GLN A 277 -15.28 -7.85 1.08
C GLN A 277 -15.46 -9.33 0.71
N TYR A 278 -16.36 -9.65 -0.22
CA TYR A 278 -16.55 -11.01 -0.71
C TYR A 278 -15.31 -11.51 -1.48
N ALA A 279 -14.81 -10.69 -2.41
CA ALA A 279 -13.58 -11.00 -3.14
C ALA A 279 -12.38 -11.15 -2.20
N GLU A 280 -12.20 -10.23 -1.24
CA GLU A 280 -11.17 -10.31 -0.20
C GLU A 280 -11.26 -11.60 0.63
N ALA A 281 -12.48 -12.02 0.99
CA ALA A 281 -12.71 -13.22 1.77
C ALA A 281 -12.36 -14.47 0.97
N TRP A 282 -12.71 -14.49 -0.32
CA TRP A 282 -12.33 -15.55 -1.24
C TRP A 282 -10.80 -15.62 -1.42
N CYS A 283 -10.13 -14.49 -1.65
CA CYS A 283 -8.66 -14.46 -1.75
C CYS A 283 -7.99 -14.97 -0.47
N ARG A 284 -8.46 -14.53 0.70
CA ARG A 284 -7.95 -14.98 2.01
C ARG A 284 -8.13 -16.48 2.22
N LYS A 285 -9.30 -17.03 1.86
CA LYS A 285 -9.57 -18.48 1.94
C LYS A 285 -8.60 -19.27 1.06
N ASN A 286 -8.21 -18.71 -0.08
CA ASN A 286 -7.31 -19.34 -1.06
C ASN A 286 -5.84 -18.92 -0.90
N GLN A 287 -5.48 -18.16 0.14
CA GLN A 287 -4.12 -17.66 0.40
C GLN A 287 -3.52 -16.82 -0.76
N ILE A 288 -4.38 -16.17 -1.56
CA ILE A 288 -3.97 -15.33 -2.68
C ILE A 288 -3.70 -13.92 -2.15
N LYS A 289 -2.52 -13.38 -2.45
CA LYS A 289 -2.18 -11.97 -2.16
C LYS A 289 -2.81 -11.05 -3.19
N TYR A 290 -3.37 -9.94 -2.73
CA TYR A 290 -4.04 -8.96 -3.58
C TYR A 290 -3.74 -7.51 -3.18
N LYS A 291 -3.94 -6.62 -4.15
CA LYS A 291 -3.87 -5.15 -4.06
C LYS A 291 -5.10 -4.52 -4.74
N TYR A 292 -5.28 -3.21 -4.59
CA TYR A 292 -6.41 -2.47 -5.18
C TYR A 292 -5.90 -1.53 -6.27
N GLU A 293 -6.55 -1.56 -7.43
CA GLU A 293 -6.34 -0.69 -8.58
C GLU A 293 -7.01 0.68 -8.39
N GLU A 294 -8.16 0.76 -7.73
CA GLU A 294 -8.80 2.05 -7.42
C GLU A 294 -7.97 2.90 -6.46
N MET A 295 -7.22 2.27 -5.55
CA MET A 295 -6.19 2.94 -4.75
C MET A 295 -5.06 3.53 -5.61
N PHE A 296 -4.95 3.15 -6.88
CA PHE A 296 -4.06 3.75 -7.87
C PHE A 296 -4.74 4.89 -8.66
N ARG A 297 -6.02 4.73 -9.04
CA ARG A 297 -6.76 5.71 -9.88
C ARG A 297 -7.17 7.00 -9.17
N TYR A 298 -7.28 7.01 -7.84
CA TYR A 298 -7.53 8.26 -7.10
C TYR A 298 -6.40 9.30 -7.27
N MET A 299 -5.24 8.89 -7.79
CA MET A 299 -4.08 9.75 -8.05
C MET A 299 -4.02 10.33 -9.47
N SER A 300 -4.93 9.98 -10.39
CA SER A 300 -4.91 10.47 -11.77
C SER A 300 -5.97 11.54 -12.09
N HIS A 301 -6.81 11.88 -11.10
CA HIS A 301 -7.92 12.84 -11.27
C HIS A 301 -7.79 14.11 -10.42
N TYR A 302 -6.58 14.43 -9.95
CA TYR A 302 -6.22 15.74 -9.42
C TYR A 302 -4.93 16.25 -10.06
#